data_AF-A0A7C5HQT5-F1
#
_entry.id   AF-A0A7C5HQT5-F1
#
_cell.length_a   1.000
_cell.length_b   1.000
_cell.length_c   1.000
_cell.angle_alpha   90.00
_cell.angle_beta   90.00
_cell.angle_gamma   90.00
#
_symmetry.space_group_name_H-M   'P 1'
#
loop_
_entity.id
_entity.type
_entity.pdbx_description
1 polymer ?
#
loop_
_entity_poly.entity_id
_entity_poly.type
_entity_poly.pdbx_seq_one_letter_code
_entity_poly.pdbx_strand_id
1 'polypeptide(L)'
;MSWIAKLYETYDHVGNHYNQENSDILWPVSHFVKNAHIEVVIDAESNFLKGRSKILHGVDSPTLIPATESSAGRAGSKIAPHPLCDEIGY
;
A
#
# COMPACT_ATOMS: atom_id res chain seq x y z
N MET A 1 -2.77 8.87 29.87
CA MET A 1 -2.67 9.01 28.41
C MET A 1 -2.81 7.63 27.75
N SER A 2 -4.03 7.09 27.59
CA SER A 2 -4.23 5.69 27.12
C SER A 2 -4.76 5.58 25.68
N TRP A 3 -4.80 6.68 24.93
CA TRP A 3 -5.43 6.74 23.60
C TRP A 3 -4.73 5.83 22.58
N ILE A 4 -3.39 5.80 22.58
CA ILE A 4 -2.60 4.95 21.68
C ILE A 4 -2.84 3.45 21.94
N ALA A 5 -2.93 3.05 23.22
CA ALA A 5 -3.22 1.68 23.60
C ALA A 5 -4.65 1.28 23.20
N LYS A 6 -5.63 2.17 23.41
CA LYS A 6 -7.02 1.93 22.98
C LYS A 6 -7.13 1.80 21.47
N LEU A 7 -6.38 2.58 20.69
CA LEU A 7 -6.36 2.47 19.22
C LEU A 7 -5.80 1.12 18.77
N TYR A 8 -4.69 0.69 19.39
CA TYR A 8 -4.10 -0.62 19.14
C TYR A 8 -5.09 -1.76 19.47
N GLU A 9 -5.70 -1.74 20.66
CA GLU A 9 -6.70 -2.73 21.07
C GLU A 9 -7.91 -2.76 20.13
N THR A 10 -8.35 -1.60 19.65
CA THR A 10 -9.46 -1.48 18.68
C THR A 10 -9.09 -2.11 17.34
N TYR A 11 -7.87 -1.88 16.84
CA TYR A 11 -7.39 -2.49 15.61
C TYR A 11 -7.38 -4.02 15.70
N ASP A 12 -6.80 -4.57 16.77
CA ASP A 12 -6.77 -6.02 17.00
C ASP A 12 -8.18 -6.60 17.16
N HIS A 13 -9.08 -5.92 17.86
CA HIS A 13 -10.46 -6.38 18.03
C HIS A 13 -11.19 -6.45 16.68
N VAL A 14 -11.10 -5.40 15.87
CA VAL A 14 -11.73 -5.37 14.53
C VAL A 14 -11.10 -6.43 13.61
N GLY A 15 -9.79 -6.63 13.68
CA GLY A 15 -9.09 -7.68 12.91
C GLY A 15 -9.50 -9.10 13.31
N ASN A 16 -9.72 -9.36 14.60
CA ASN A 16 -10.12 -10.66 15.11
C ASN A 16 -11.62 -10.98 14.90
N HIS A 17 -12.46 -9.96 14.75
CA HIS A 17 -13.89 -10.09 14.45
C HIS A 17 -14.20 -10.11 12.94
N TYR A 18 -13.19 -10.41 12.12
CA TYR A 18 -13.33 -10.54 10.68
C TYR A 18 -14.32 -11.65 10.32
N ASN A 19 -15.48 -11.26 9.79
CA ASN A 19 -16.37 -12.14 9.06
C ASN A 19 -16.01 -12.04 7.58
N GLN A 20 -15.71 -13.19 6.98
CA GLN A 20 -15.27 -13.38 5.58
C GLN A 20 -16.26 -12.83 4.53
N GLU A 21 -17.46 -12.40 4.96
CA GLU A 21 -18.54 -11.87 4.12
C GLU A 21 -18.57 -10.34 3.99
N ASN A 22 -17.78 -9.58 4.78
CA ASN A 22 -17.76 -8.11 4.70
C ASN A 22 -16.56 -7.59 3.91
N SER A 23 -16.83 -6.60 3.05
CA SER A 23 -15.88 -5.92 2.13
C SER A 23 -14.83 -5.04 2.82
N ASP A 24 -14.94 -4.84 4.13
CA ASP A 24 -14.11 -3.88 4.86
C ASP A 24 -12.89 -4.58 5.45
N ILE A 25 -11.95 -4.94 4.58
CA ILE A 25 -10.66 -5.52 4.97
C ILE A 25 -9.82 -4.44 5.63
N LEU A 26 -9.45 -4.65 6.91
CA LEU A 26 -8.42 -3.84 7.55
C LEU A 26 -7.10 -4.00 6.82
N TRP A 27 -6.45 -2.89 6.52
CA TRP A 27 -5.12 -2.93 5.92
C TRP A 27 -4.09 -3.40 6.95
N PRO A 28 -3.06 -4.15 6.52
CA PRO A 28 -1.92 -4.45 7.37
C PRO A 28 -1.28 -3.16 7.89
N VAL A 29 -0.68 -3.26 9.07
CA VAL A 29 0.10 -2.16 9.65
C VAL A 29 1.20 -1.74 8.67
N SER A 30 1.53 -0.44 8.66
CA SER A 30 2.56 0.14 7.79
C SER A 30 2.28 0.01 6.30
N HIS A 31 1.00 0.05 5.91
CA HIS A 31 0.58 0.13 4.51
C HIS A 31 -0.41 1.28 4.29
N PHE A 32 -0.46 1.80 3.07
CA PHE A 32 -1.50 2.73 2.64
C PHE A 32 -1.80 2.55 1.16
N VAL A 33 -2.89 3.13 0.69
CA VAL A 33 -3.28 3.05 -0.72
C VAL A 33 -2.73 4.25 -1.51
N LYS A 34 -2.09 3.95 -2.65
CA LYS A 34 -1.82 4.90 -3.73
C LYS A 34 -2.53 4.46 -5.00
N ASN A 35 -2.87 5.41 -5.86
CA ASN A 35 -3.38 5.09 -7.19
C ASN A 35 -2.20 4.86 -8.13
N ALA A 36 -1.95 3.59 -8.47
CA ALA A 36 -0.98 3.23 -9.48
C ALA A 36 -1.57 3.43 -10.89
N HIS A 37 -0.72 3.90 -11.80
CA HIS A 37 -1.09 4.12 -13.21
C HIS A 37 -0.53 3.02 -14.12
N ILE A 38 0.58 2.40 -13.74
CA ILE A 38 1.28 1.39 -14.52
C ILE A 38 1.71 0.27 -13.57
N GLU A 39 1.40 -0.96 -13.94
CA GLU A 39 1.93 -2.17 -13.30
C GLU A 39 2.99 -2.79 -14.22
N VAL A 40 4.19 -3.00 -13.68
CA VAL A 40 5.32 -3.60 -14.39
C VAL A 40 5.61 -4.97 -13.79
N VAL A 41 5.72 -5.99 -14.63
CA VAL A 41 6.03 -7.36 -14.20
C VAL A 41 7.43 -7.74 -14.66
N ILE A 42 8.23 -8.21 -13.71
CA ILE A 42 9.55 -8.81 -13.95
C ILE A 42 9.55 -10.26 -13.47
N ASP A 43 10.33 -11.12 -14.12
CA ASP A 43 10.57 -12.47 -13.63
C ASP A 43 11.74 -12.52 -12.63
N ALA A 44 12.03 -13.73 -12.12
CA ALA A 44 13.11 -13.94 -11.16
C ALA A 44 14.52 -13.71 -11.74
N GLU A 45 14.65 -13.67 -13.07
CA GLU A 45 15.90 -13.40 -13.79
C GLU A 45 16.01 -11.92 -14.20
N SER A 46 15.09 -11.07 -13.69
CA SER A 46 15.01 -9.65 -14.01
C SER A 46 14.63 -9.34 -15.47
N ASN A 47 14.01 -10.27 -16.19
CA ASN A 47 13.47 -9.99 -17.52
C ASN A 47 12.13 -9.27 -17.41
N PHE A 48 11.95 -8.22 -18.24
CA PHE A 48 10.70 -7.49 -18.34
C PHE A 48 9.63 -8.30 -19.09
N LEU A 49 8.54 -8.63 -18.40
CA LEU A 49 7.41 -9.38 -18.96
C LEU A 49 6.36 -8.43 -19.54
N LYS A 50 6.66 -7.88 -20.74
CA LYS A 50 5.78 -6.92 -21.43
C LYS A 50 4.34 -7.40 -21.58
N GLY A 51 4.12 -8.69 -21.87
CA GLY A 51 2.78 -9.26 -22.06
C GLY A 51 1.93 -9.35 -20.79
N ARG A 52 2.52 -9.12 -19.61
CA ARG A 52 1.83 -9.13 -18.32
C ARG A 52 1.72 -7.76 -17.67
N SER A 53 2.44 -6.77 -18.21
CA SER A 53 2.43 -5.40 -17.71
C SER A 53 1.27 -4.62 -18.31
N LYS A 54 0.65 -3.72 -17.55
CA LYS A 54 -0.57 -3.03 -17.97
C LYS A 54 -0.67 -1.61 -17.43
N ILE A 55 -1.44 -0.79 -18.14
CA ILE A 55 -1.90 0.51 -17.64
C ILE A 55 -3.13 0.24 -16.77
N LEU A 56 -3.15 0.81 -15.58
CA LEU A 56 -4.22 0.65 -14.60
C LEU A 56 -5.20 1.84 -14.72
N HIS A 57 -6.49 1.54 -14.61
CA HIS A 57 -7.55 2.54 -14.69
C HIS A 57 -8.68 2.26 -13.71
N GLY A 58 -9.28 3.34 -13.20
CA GLY A 58 -10.50 3.26 -12.39
C GLY A 58 -10.35 2.36 -11.18
N VAL A 59 -11.07 1.24 -11.18
CA VAL A 59 -11.11 0.28 -10.08
C VAL A 59 -9.80 -0.51 -9.88
N ASP A 60 -8.94 -0.57 -10.90
CA ASP A 60 -7.67 -1.28 -10.85
C ASP A 60 -6.50 -0.43 -10.31
N SER A 61 -6.69 0.89 -10.21
CA SER A 61 -5.63 1.81 -9.78
C SER A 61 -5.33 1.77 -8.28
N PRO A 62 -6.31 1.68 -7.35
CA PRO A 62 -6.05 1.63 -5.91
C PRO A 62 -5.15 0.44 -5.55
N THR A 63 -3.91 0.72 -5.17
CA THR A 63 -2.89 -0.27 -4.85
C THR A 63 -2.45 -0.07 -3.40
N LEU A 64 -2.58 -1.12 -2.60
CA LEU A 64 -2.06 -1.16 -1.25
C LEU A 64 -0.54 -1.33 -1.28
N ILE A 65 0.20 -0.36 -0.74
CA ILE A 65 1.66 -0.34 -0.77
C ILE A 65 2.25 -0.30 0.64
N PRO A 66 3.39 -0.97 0.89
CA PRO A 66 4.11 -0.87 2.15
C PRO A 66 4.76 0.50 2.31
N ALA A 67 4.87 0.95 3.56
CA ALA A 67 5.41 2.24 3.92
C ALA A 67 6.21 2.19 5.21
N THR A 68 7.40 2.76 5.17
CA THR A 68 8.14 3.14 6.39
C THR A 68 7.57 4.45 6.94
N GLU A 69 7.86 4.76 8.20
CA GLU A 69 7.50 6.06 8.80
C GLU A 69 8.04 7.24 7.98
N SER A 70 9.25 7.09 7.42
CA SER A 70 9.88 8.12 6.57
C SER A 70 9.17 8.30 5.22
N SER A 71 8.69 7.22 4.60
CA SER A 71 7.99 7.28 3.31
C SER A 71 6.49 7.58 3.43
N ALA A 72 5.90 7.36 4.61
CA ALA A 72 4.48 7.66 4.85
C ALA A 72 4.21 9.18 4.90
N GLY A 73 5.22 9.98 5.26
CA GLY A 73 5.14 11.43 5.27
C GLY A 73 5.08 12.02 3.85
N ARG A 74 4.13 12.92 3.61
CA ARG A 74 4.05 13.71 2.36
C ARG A 74 4.84 15.02 2.41
N ALA A 75 5.39 15.37 3.57
CA ALA A 75 6.02 16.66 3.83
C ALA A 75 7.52 16.50 4.13
N GLY A 76 8.33 17.33 3.48
CA GLY A 76 9.78 17.37 3.68
C GLY A 76 10.52 17.54 2.37
N SER A 77 11.79 17.96 2.45
CA SER A 77 12.69 18.04 1.30
C SER A 77 13.20 16.67 0.82
N LYS A 78 13.01 15.62 1.64
CA LYS A 78 13.47 14.25 1.37
C LYS A 78 12.29 13.38 0.98
N ILE A 79 12.30 12.89 -0.26
CA ILE A 79 11.36 11.88 -0.76
C ILE A 79 11.96 10.51 -0.43
N ALA A 80 11.40 9.82 0.57
CA ALA A 80 11.80 8.46 0.89
C ALA A 80 11.08 7.46 -0.05
N PRO A 81 11.79 6.44 -0.57
CA PRO A 81 11.22 5.52 -1.55
C PRO A 81 10.20 4.57 -0.92
N HIS A 82 9.24 4.12 -1.72
CA HIS A 82 8.38 2.99 -1.36
C HIS A 82 8.92 1.69 -1.98
N PRO A 83 8.89 0.56 -1.25
CA PRO A 83 9.31 -0.72 -1.81
C PRO A 83 8.48 -1.08 -3.05
N LEU A 84 9.15 -1.35 -4.18
CA LEU A 84 8.55 -1.78 -5.45
C LEU A 84 7.51 -0.81 -6.05
N CYS A 85 7.41 0.41 -5.54
CA CYS A 85 6.43 1.41 -5.97
C CYS A 85 7.14 2.75 -6.12
N ASP A 86 7.19 3.25 -7.34
CA ASP A 86 7.86 4.51 -7.66
C ASP A 86 6.86 5.55 -8.19
N GLU A 87 7.21 6.81 -8.02
CA GLU A 87 6.41 7.95 -8.45
C GLU A 87 7.29 8.88 -9.29
N ILE A 88 6.90 9.10 -10.54
CA ILE A 88 7.63 10.00 -11.43
C ILE A 88 7.23 11.43 -11.05
N GLY A 89 8.14 12.14 -10.39
CA GLY A 89 7.98 13.57 -10.09
C GLY A 89 7.98 14.40 -11.37
N TYR A 90 7.19 15.47 -11.38
CA TYR A 90 7.21 16.52 -12.41
C TYR A 90 8.13 17.67 -11.99
#